data_AF-A0A219B1A8-F1
#
_entry.id   AF-A0A219B1A8-F1
#
_cell.length_a   1.000
_cell.length_b   1.000
_cell.length_c   1.000
_cell.angle_alpha   90.00
_cell.angle_beta   90.00
_cell.angle_gamma   90.00
#
_symmetry.space_group_name_H-M   'P 1'
#
loop_
_entity.id
_entity.type
_entity.pdbx_description
1 polymer ?
#
loop_
_entity_poly.entity_id
_entity_poly.type
_entity_poly.pdbx_seq_one_letter_code
_entity_poly.pdbx_strand_id
1 'polypeptide(L)'
;MRSGDIPFKFDLTDLLARARRQVGGRIGDVTLNLPFISIAVSPKDRERTVAREVVLRLRDRRVLSAWECCDGCIERALTSLMEIRKIIVDKEVELAELQDGPLFLLLDAMAAGIRQFMTFEELLKRDEDAPPHLCFGEFNRPPDVRQAYFDGLEILRGHLSRCLGQIALIAGMPMPTDGIVENYQGPWQLEAYQAPPQLPEPSED
;
A
#
# COMPACT_ATOMS: atom_id res chain seq x y z
N MET A 1 -9.17 20.53 6.31
CA MET A 1 -9.77 19.50 7.19
C MET A 1 -10.11 18.35 6.27
N ARG A 2 -9.66 17.13 6.54
CA ARG A 2 -10.00 15.97 5.70
C ARG A 2 -11.48 15.64 5.88
N SER A 3 -12.19 15.34 4.80
CA SER A 3 -13.60 14.97 4.90
C SER A 3 -13.77 13.53 5.38
N GLY A 4 -12.75 12.68 5.15
CA GLY A 4 -12.83 11.24 5.41
C GLY A 4 -13.51 10.47 4.27
N ASP A 5 -13.74 11.14 3.14
CA ASP A 5 -14.29 10.51 1.94
C ASP A 5 -13.31 9.49 1.36
N ILE A 6 -13.84 8.52 0.62
CA ILE A 6 -13.07 7.49 -0.08
C ILE A 6 -13.23 7.76 -1.58
N PRO A 7 -12.32 8.55 -2.19
CA PRO A 7 -12.51 9.00 -3.56
C PRO A 7 -12.21 7.90 -4.60
N PHE A 8 -11.53 6.82 -4.20
CA PHE A 8 -11.37 5.60 -4.99
C PHE A 8 -11.17 4.39 -4.06
N LYS A 9 -11.33 3.18 -4.60
CA LYS A 9 -11.11 1.93 -3.87
C LYS A 9 -9.97 1.14 -4.47
N PHE A 10 -9.13 0.55 -3.62
CA PHE A 10 -8.07 -0.36 -4.03
C PHE A 10 -8.66 -1.70 -4.52
N ASP A 11 -8.32 -2.08 -5.73
CA ASP A 11 -8.50 -3.45 -6.22
C ASP A 11 -7.25 -4.28 -5.89
N LEU A 12 -7.43 -5.30 -5.05
CA LEU A 12 -6.38 -6.26 -4.68
C LEU A 12 -6.77 -7.70 -5.07
N THR A 13 -7.75 -7.87 -5.97
CA THR A 13 -8.36 -9.18 -6.26
C THR A 13 -7.31 -10.24 -6.61
N ASP A 14 -6.41 -9.95 -7.55
CA ASP A 14 -5.37 -10.89 -7.98
C ASP A 14 -4.37 -11.20 -6.86
N LEU A 15 -4.03 -10.19 -6.06
CA LEU A 15 -3.11 -10.33 -4.93
C LEU A 15 -3.71 -11.24 -3.86
N LEU A 16 -4.97 -11.02 -3.49
CA LEU A 16 -5.69 -11.83 -2.52
C LEU A 16 -5.90 -13.26 -3.03
N ALA A 17 -6.15 -13.44 -4.33
CA ALA A 17 -6.22 -14.76 -4.94
C ALA A 17 -4.88 -15.52 -4.84
N ARG A 18 -3.75 -14.85 -5.09
CA ARG A 18 -2.40 -15.43 -4.87
C ARG A 18 -2.14 -15.75 -3.40
N ALA A 19 -2.46 -14.81 -2.51
CA ALA A 19 -2.29 -14.97 -1.07
C ALA A 19 -3.04 -16.22 -0.56
N ARG A 20 -4.30 -16.43 -0.98
CA ARG A 20 -5.09 -17.61 -0.61
C ARG A 20 -4.44 -18.92 -1.06
N ARG A 21 -3.84 -18.97 -2.25
CA ARG A 21 -3.12 -20.18 -2.73
C ARG A 21 -1.93 -20.55 -1.84
N GLN A 22 -1.36 -19.61 -1.11
CA GLN A 22 -0.25 -19.85 -0.18
C GLN A 22 -0.69 -20.44 1.17
N VAL A 23 -2.00 -20.41 1.48
CA VAL A 23 -2.57 -20.83 2.78
C VAL A 23 -2.80 -22.34 2.88
N GLY A 24 -2.84 -23.07 1.76
CA GLY A 24 -3.22 -24.49 1.73
C GLY A 24 -2.39 -25.39 2.66
N GLY A 25 -2.92 -25.65 3.86
CA GLY A 25 -2.46 -26.69 4.80
C GLY A 25 -1.18 -26.40 5.59
N ARG A 26 -0.65 -25.17 5.61
CA ARG A 26 0.64 -24.88 6.26
C ARG A 26 0.47 -24.20 7.62
N ILE A 27 1.14 -24.73 8.64
CA ILE A 27 1.31 -24.05 9.92
C ILE A 27 2.41 -22.99 9.73
N GLY A 28 2.02 -21.72 9.75
CA GLY A 28 2.94 -20.59 9.72
C GLY A 28 3.36 -20.14 11.12
N ASP A 29 4.52 -19.50 11.24
CA ASP A 29 5.01 -18.88 12.48
C ASP A 29 4.66 -17.39 12.57
N VAL A 30 4.20 -16.79 11.46
CA VAL A 30 3.70 -15.41 11.39
C VAL A 30 2.31 -15.40 10.75
N THR A 31 1.37 -14.66 11.34
CA THR A 31 0.07 -14.40 10.72
C THR A 31 0.08 -13.03 10.04
N LEU A 32 -0.07 -13.02 8.72
CA LEU A 32 -0.27 -11.78 7.95
C LEU A 32 -1.75 -11.50 7.80
N ASN A 33 -2.12 -10.25 8.05
CA ASN A 33 -3.47 -9.75 7.85
C ASN A 33 -3.49 -8.87 6.62
N LEU A 34 -4.30 -9.26 5.63
CA LEU A 34 -4.59 -8.49 4.42
C LEU A 34 -6.06 -8.07 4.46
N PRO A 35 -6.50 -7.15 3.58
CA PRO A 35 -7.93 -6.91 3.43
C PRO A 35 -8.68 -8.22 3.15
N PHE A 36 -9.75 -8.46 3.93
CA PHE A 36 -10.65 -9.61 3.82
C PHE A 36 -10.09 -11.01 4.18
N ILE A 37 -8.78 -11.19 4.38
CA ILE A 37 -8.18 -12.50 4.69
C ILE A 37 -7.04 -12.38 5.71
N SER A 38 -6.85 -13.46 6.47
CA SER A 38 -5.65 -13.66 7.28
C SER A 38 -4.97 -14.95 6.83
N ILE A 39 -3.65 -14.92 6.71
CA ILE A 39 -2.85 -16.04 6.21
C ILE A 39 -1.71 -16.36 7.18
N ALA A 40 -1.50 -17.64 7.47
CA ALA A 40 -0.33 -18.09 8.22
C ALA A 40 0.82 -18.37 7.25
N VAL A 41 1.99 -17.79 7.50
CA VAL A 41 3.16 -17.88 6.62
C VAL A 41 4.42 -18.19 7.42
N SER A 42 5.45 -18.68 6.73
CA SER A 42 6.78 -18.92 7.29
C SER A 42 7.84 -18.19 6.47
N PRO A 43 8.17 -16.92 6.81
CA PRO A 43 9.15 -16.15 6.07
C PRO A 43 10.55 -16.74 6.19
N LYS A 44 11.27 -16.84 5.08
CA LYS A 44 12.66 -17.31 5.07
C LYS A 44 13.62 -16.27 5.66
N ASP A 45 14.81 -16.68 6.09
CA ASP A 45 15.82 -15.78 6.67
C ASP A 45 16.19 -14.60 5.76
N ARG A 46 16.24 -14.84 4.45
CA ARG A 46 16.46 -13.79 3.45
C ARG A 46 15.32 -12.76 3.47
N GLU A 47 14.06 -13.20 3.54
CA GLU A 47 12.91 -12.29 3.64
C GLU A 47 12.94 -11.51 4.95
N ARG A 48 13.27 -12.15 6.08
CA ARG A 48 13.41 -11.45 7.37
C ARG A 48 14.48 -10.36 7.31
N THR A 49 15.60 -10.64 6.64
CA THR A 49 16.69 -9.66 6.47
C THR A 49 16.26 -8.48 5.60
N VAL A 50 15.64 -8.76 4.45
CA VAL A 50 15.11 -7.71 3.56
C VAL A 50 14.00 -6.91 4.24
N ALA A 51 13.10 -7.56 4.98
CA ALA A 51 12.01 -6.91 5.71
C ALA A 51 12.53 -5.89 6.73
N ARG A 52 13.59 -6.23 7.49
CA ARG A 52 14.23 -5.28 8.42
C ARG A 52 14.71 -4.02 7.71
N GLU A 53 15.36 -4.20 6.57
CA GLU A 53 15.84 -3.08 5.78
C GLU A 53 14.70 -2.23 5.23
N VAL A 54 13.62 -2.86 4.74
CA VAL A 54 12.41 -2.15 4.29
C VAL A 54 11.84 -1.32 5.44
N VAL A 55 11.65 -1.89 6.63
CA VAL A 55 11.14 -1.18 7.81
C VAL A 55 12.01 0.04 8.14
N LEU A 56 13.33 -0.14 8.21
CA LEU A 56 14.27 0.94 8.54
C LEU A 56 14.27 2.05 7.49
N ARG A 57 14.17 1.71 6.20
CA ARG A 57 14.19 2.68 5.10
C ARG A 57 12.88 3.42 4.90
N LEU A 58 11.75 2.81 5.30
CA LEU A 58 10.41 3.36 5.06
C LEU A 58 9.83 4.10 6.26
N ARG A 59 10.16 3.73 7.50
CA ARG A 59 9.53 4.30 8.71
C ARG A 59 9.54 5.83 8.82
N ASP A 60 10.56 6.48 8.26
CA ASP A 60 10.73 7.94 8.32
C ASP A 60 10.52 8.63 6.96
N ARG A 61 9.95 7.92 5.99
CA ARG A 61 9.62 8.54 4.69
C ARG A 61 8.53 9.58 4.91
N ARG A 62 8.73 10.77 4.34
CA ARG A 62 7.87 11.93 4.54
C ARG A 62 6.39 11.62 4.36
N VAL A 63 6.02 10.86 3.32
CA VAL A 63 4.60 10.51 3.08
C VAL A 63 4.00 9.70 4.22
N LEU A 64 4.82 8.96 4.98
CA LEU A 64 4.41 8.19 6.14
C LEU A 64 4.59 8.96 7.45
N SER A 65 5.46 9.96 7.53
CA SER A 65 5.80 10.64 8.79
C SER A 65 5.24 12.06 8.96
N ALA A 66 4.75 12.71 7.90
CA ALA A 66 4.31 14.10 7.94
C ALA A 66 2.99 14.35 7.20
N TRP A 67 2.25 15.37 7.64
CA TRP A 67 1.05 15.90 6.99
C TRP A 67 1.39 16.96 5.93
N GLU A 68 0.56 17.06 4.89
CA GLU A 68 0.60 18.14 3.91
C GLU A 68 -0.31 19.29 4.34
N CYS A 69 0.17 20.53 4.13
CA CYS A 69 -0.61 21.75 4.36
C CYS A 69 -0.70 22.67 3.14
N CYS A 70 0.04 22.38 2.07
CA CYS A 70 0.11 23.20 0.85
C CYS A 70 0.57 22.39 -0.36
N ASP A 71 0.52 22.98 -1.55
CA ASP A 71 0.88 22.32 -2.81
C ASP A 71 2.37 21.90 -2.86
N GLY A 72 3.27 22.70 -2.28
CA GLY A 72 4.67 22.29 -2.12
C GLY A 72 4.87 21.09 -1.19
N CYS A 73 3.94 20.83 -0.26
CA CYS A 73 3.94 19.60 0.52
C CYS A 73 3.43 18.41 -0.29
N ILE A 74 2.44 18.62 -1.17
CA ILE A 74 1.94 17.61 -2.11
C ILE A 74 3.06 17.12 -3.03
N GLU A 75 3.81 18.03 -3.64
CA GLU A 75 4.95 17.65 -4.50
C GLU A 75 5.98 16.80 -3.75
N ARG A 76 6.35 17.19 -2.53
CA ARG A 76 7.29 16.42 -1.70
C ARG A 76 6.73 15.06 -1.29
N ALA A 77 5.42 14.95 -1.07
CA ALA A 77 4.77 13.67 -0.80
C ALA A 77 4.82 12.75 -2.02
N LEU A 78 4.57 13.29 -3.22
CA LEU A 78 4.72 12.57 -4.48
C LEU A 78 6.16 12.11 -4.72
N THR A 79 7.15 12.97 -4.48
CA THR A 79 8.56 12.59 -4.54
C THR A 79 8.85 11.45 -3.55
N SER A 80 8.37 11.57 -2.31
CA SER A 80 8.52 10.51 -1.30
C SER A 80 7.88 9.19 -1.76
N LEU A 81 6.73 9.20 -2.43
CA LEU A 81 6.10 7.99 -2.98
C LEU A 81 6.94 7.35 -4.10
N MET A 82 7.58 8.15 -4.95
CA MET A 82 8.49 7.64 -5.97
C MET A 82 9.75 7.01 -5.37
N GLU A 83 10.27 7.57 -4.28
CA GLU A 83 11.37 6.96 -3.54
C GLU A 83 10.96 5.62 -2.91
N ILE A 84 9.77 5.55 -2.31
CA ILE A 84 9.23 4.30 -1.77
C ILE A 84 9.11 3.26 -2.89
N ARG A 85 8.55 3.64 -4.03
CA ARG A 85 8.41 2.73 -5.19
C ARG A 85 9.77 2.22 -5.68
N LYS A 86 10.80 3.08 -5.72
CA LYS A 86 12.15 2.66 -6.07
C LYS A 86 12.70 1.62 -5.08
N ILE A 87 12.53 1.87 -3.78
CA ILE A 87 12.94 0.92 -2.73
C ILE A 87 12.21 -0.41 -2.89
N ILE A 88 10.90 -0.38 -3.16
CA ILE A 88 10.12 -1.61 -3.37
C ILE A 88 10.68 -2.40 -4.54
N VAL A 89 10.88 -1.78 -5.71
CA VAL A 89 11.43 -2.46 -6.89
C VAL A 89 12.83 -3.03 -6.61
N ASP A 90 13.72 -2.26 -5.96
CA ASP A 90 15.05 -2.73 -5.59
C ASP A 90 14.96 -4.00 -4.72
N LYS A 91 13.98 -4.07 -3.80
CA LYS A 91 13.78 -5.22 -2.92
C LYS A 91 13.05 -6.39 -3.59
N GLU A 92 12.16 -6.13 -4.53
CA GLU A 92 11.56 -7.18 -5.37
C GLU A 92 12.64 -7.87 -6.22
N VAL A 93 13.59 -7.12 -6.78
CA VAL A 93 14.74 -7.68 -7.50
C VAL A 93 15.62 -8.51 -6.57
N GLU A 94 15.88 -8.03 -5.35
CA GLU A 94 16.63 -8.79 -4.35
C GLU A 94 15.91 -10.10 -3.94
N LEU A 95 14.59 -10.14 -4.06
CA LEU A 95 13.73 -11.28 -3.76
C LEU A 95 13.31 -12.05 -5.02
N ALA A 96 13.98 -11.88 -6.16
CA ALA A 96 13.57 -12.47 -7.44
C ALA A 96 13.42 -14.01 -7.43
N GLU A 97 14.11 -14.71 -6.52
CA GLU A 97 14.00 -16.18 -6.34
C GLU A 97 12.88 -16.58 -5.35
N LEU A 98 12.23 -15.60 -4.73
CA LEU A 98 11.24 -15.73 -3.66
C LEU A 98 9.95 -14.94 -4.00
N GLN A 99 9.57 -14.90 -5.27
CA GLN A 99 8.40 -14.15 -5.74
C GLN A 99 7.07 -14.62 -5.13
N ASP A 100 6.98 -15.89 -4.76
CA ASP A 100 5.85 -16.45 -4.03
C ASP A 100 5.98 -16.31 -2.50
N GLY A 101 6.95 -15.52 -2.02
CA GLY A 101 7.20 -15.32 -0.60
C GLY A 101 6.25 -14.32 0.06
N PRO A 102 6.00 -14.45 1.37
CA PRO A 102 5.17 -13.51 2.13
C PRO A 102 5.64 -12.05 2.06
N LEU A 103 6.95 -11.80 2.01
CA LEU A 103 7.45 -10.43 1.90
C LEU A 103 7.17 -9.84 0.51
N PHE A 104 7.39 -10.64 -0.54
CA PHE A 104 7.12 -10.21 -1.91
C PHE A 104 5.64 -9.85 -2.09
N LEU A 105 4.74 -10.63 -1.49
CA LEU A 105 3.31 -10.35 -1.48
C LEU A 105 2.97 -8.98 -0.87
N LEU A 106 3.60 -8.61 0.25
CA LEU A 106 3.39 -7.31 0.90
C LEU A 106 4.00 -6.16 0.10
N LEU A 107 5.16 -6.38 -0.52
CA LEU A 107 5.79 -5.40 -1.41
C LEU A 107 4.91 -5.11 -2.64
N ASP A 108 4.35 -6.15 -3.27
CA ASP A 108 3.42 -5.95 -4.39
C ASP A 108 2.11 -5.31 -3.94
N ALA A 109 1.64 -5.56 -2.72
CA ALA A 109 0.49 -4.84 -2.17
C ALA A 109 0.78 -3.33 -2.10
N MET A 110 1.91 -2.94 -1.50
CA MET A 110 2.34 -1.54 -1.44
C MET A 110 2.50 -0.94 -2.84
N ALA A 111 3.13 -1.67 -3.76
CA ALA A 111 3.32 -1.24 -5.14
C ALA A 111 1.96 -1.04 -5.85
N ALA A 112 1.01 -1.96 -5.66
CA ALA A 112 -0.35 -1.86 -6.20
C ALA A 112 -1.09 -0.66 -5.65
N GLY A 113 -1.01 -0.40 -4.35
CA GLY A 113 -1.59 0.78 -3.71
C GLY A 113 -1.01 2.08 -4.30
N ILE A 114 0.32 2.17 -4.41
CA ILE A 114 0.99 3.33 -5.02
C ILE A 114 0.56 3.51 -6.48
N ARG A 115 0.54 2.44 -7.28
CA ARG A 115 0.11 2.51 -8.69
C ARG A 115 -1.32 3.04 -8.81
N GLN A 116 -2.25 2.49 -8.04
CA GLN A 116 -3.66 2.90 -8.09
C GLN A 116 -3.87 4.34 -7.62
N PHE A 117 -3.16 4.76 -6.57
CA PHE A 117 -3.18 6.16 -6.14
C PHE A 117 -2.61 7.09 -7.21
N MET A 118 -1.48 6.75 -7.84
CA MET A 118 -0.90 7.58 -8.90
C MET A 118 -1.86 7.69 -10.10
N THR A 119 -2.54 6.60 -10.47
CA THR A 119 -3.60 6.64 -11.50
C THR A 119 -4.73 7.60 -11.09
N PHE A 120 -5.20 7.53 -9.84
CA PHE A 120 -6.21 8.44 -9.31
C PHE A 120 -5.72 9.90 -9.31
N GLU A 121 -4.48 10.14 -8.88
CA GLU A 121 -3.84 11.45 -8.84
C GLU A 121 -3.72 12.08 -10.23
N GLU A 122 -3.39 11.27 -11.24
CA GLU A 122 -3.38 11.68 -12.64
C GLU A 122 -4.78 12.03 -13.15
N LEU A 123 -5.83 11.30 -12.73
CA LEU A 123 -7.22 11.65 -13.04
C LEU A 123 -7.60 12.99 -12.41
N LEU A 124 -7.21 13.23 -11.15
CA LEU A 124 -7.43 14.51 -10.48
C LEU A 124 -6.70 15.69 -11.14
N LYS A 125 -5.56 15.45 -11.80
CA LYS A 125 -4.90 16.52 -12.55
C LYS A 125 -5.74 16.99 -13.73
N ARG A 126 -6.73 16.23 -14.23
CA ARG A 126 -7.29 16.46 -15.57
C ARG A 126 -8.47 17.44 -15.69
N ASP A 127 -8.97 18.08 -14.63
CA ASP A 127 -10.28 18.73 -14.72
C ASP A 127 -10.43 20.20 -14.28
N GLU A 128 -11.28 20.91 -15.05
CA GLU A 128 -12.56 21.43 -14.52
C GLU A 128 -13.80 21.10 -15.42
N ASP A 129 -13.68 20.62 -16.69
CA ASP A 129 -14.79 20.02 -17.48
C ASP A 129 -14.34 19.23 -18.78
N ALA A 130 -13.16 18.58 -18.86
CA ALA A 130 -12.52 18.19 -20.15
C ALA A 130 -12.50 16.67 -20.53
N PRO A 131 -12.60 16.29 -21.85
CA PRO A 131 -12.43 14.91 -22.35
C PRO A 131 -10.93 14.48 -22.48
N PRO A 132 -10.60 13.16 -22.54
CA PRO A 132 -9.27 12.64 -22.22
C PRO A 132 -8.19 12.80 -23.31
N HIS A 133 -6.91 12.97 -22.92
CA HIS A 133 -5.74 12.93 -23.81
C HIS A 133 -4.71 11.85 -23.41
N LEU A 134 -4.02 11.29 -24.42
CA LEU A 134 -3.29 10.01 -24.35
C LEU A 134 -1.83 10.07 -23.83
N CYS A 135 -1.13 11.21 -23.74
CA CYS A 135 0.33 11.24 -23.48
C CYS A 135 0.90 12.49 -22.73
N PHE A 136 0.25 12.99 -21.66
CA PHE A 136 0.77 13.98 -20.67
C PHE A 136 0.72 15.51 -20.95
N GLY A 137 0.51 16.27 -19.84
CA GLY A 137 0.87 17.68 -19.56
C GLY A 137 -0.30 18.68 -19.51
N GLU A 138 -0.43 19.67 -18.58
CA GLU A 138 0.15 20.07 -17.27
C GLU A 138 -0.92 20.96 -16.56
N PHE A 139 -1.05 20.95 -15.22
CA PHE A 139 -2.19 21.58 -14.50
C PHE A 139 -1.85 22.31 -13.18
N ASN A 140 -2.67 23.32 -12.84
CA ASN A 140 -2.85 23.97 -11.53
C ASN A 140 -4.26 23.66 -10.99
N ARG A 141 -4.40 23.11 -9.77
CA ARG A 141 -5.62 22.42 -9.30
C ARG A 141 -6.63 23.28 -8.51
N PRO A 142 -7.94 23.09 -8.70
CA PRO A 142 -9.03 23.67 -7.88
C PRO A 142 -9.14 23.10 -6.44
N PRO A 143 -9.87 23.76 -5.51
CA PRO A 143 -9.94 23.38 -4.09
C PRO A 143 -10.56 22.00 -3.78
N ASP A 144 -11.58 21.59 -4.52
CA ASP A 144 -12.22 20.27 -4.45
C ASP A 144 -11.28 19.16 -4.94
N VAL A 145 -10.53 19.43 -6.01
CA VAL A 145 -9.46 18.54 -6.50
C VAL A 145 -8.35 18.39 -5.46
N ARG A 146 -7.99 19.48 -4.77
CA ARG A 146 -7.04 19.43 -3.64
C ARG A 146 -7.58 18.58 -2.49
N GLN A 147 -8.87 18.69 -2.17
CA GLN A 147 -9.50 17.89 -1.11
C GLN A 147 -9.50 16.39 -1.48
N ALA A 148 -9.94 16.05 -2.69
CA ALA A 148 -9.92 14.69 -3.20
C ALA A 148 -8.51 14.08 -3.22
N TYR A 149 -7.48 14.89 -3.53
CA TYR A 149 -6.08 14.46 -3.42
C TYR A 149 -5.73 14.08 -1.97
N PHE A 150 -6.06 14.93 -1.00
CA PHE A 150 -5.74 14.66 0.41
C PHE A 150 -6.48 13.45 0.96
N ASP A 151 -7.74 13.25 0.59
CA ASP A 151 -8.51 12.08 1.01
C ASP A 151 -7.96 10.79 0.35
N GLY A 152 -7.59 10.86 -0.92
CA GLY A 152 -6.90 9.77 -1.62
C GLY A 152 -5.53 9.43 -1.03
N LEU A 153 -4.77 10.45 -0.61
CA LEU A 153 -3.47 10.26 0.02
C LEU A 153 -3.63 9.63 1.41
N GLU A 154 -4.70 9.98 2.13
CA GLU A 154 -5.02 9.42 3.43
C GLU A 154 -5.27 7.92 3.38
N ILE A 155 -6.07 7.46 2.41
CA ILE A 155 -6.32 6.03 2.24
C ILE A 155 -5.05 5.28 1.81
N LEU A 156 -4.19 5.90 0.98
CA LEU A 156 -2.89 5.32 0.61
C LEU A 156 -1.95 5.21 1.82
N ARG A 157 -1.85 6.25 2.65
CA ARG A 157 -1.07 6.19 3.90
C ARG A 157 -1.53 5.07 4.79
N GLY A 158 -2.83 4.96 4.95
CA GLY A 158 -3.45 3.87 5.67
C GLY A 158 -3.00 2.51 5.12
N HIS A 159 -3.06 2.34 3.81
CA HIS A 159 -2.66 1.12 3.13
C HIS A 159 -1.16 0.80 3.36
N LEU A 160 -0.28 1.76 3.07
CA LEU A 160 1.17 1.59 3.20
C LEU A 160 1.59 1.35 4.65
N SER A 161 1.00 2.04 5.62
CA SER A 161 1.29 1.88 7.05
C SER A 161 0.93 0.47 7.53
N ARG A 162 -0.24 -0.05 7.13
CA ARG A 162 -0.66 -1.42 7.49
C ARG A 162 0.23 -2.47 6.84
N CYS A 163 0.60 -2.30 5.56
CA CYS A 163 1.59 -3.15 4.90
C CYS A 163 2.93 -3.11 5.64
N LEU A 164 3.45 -1.93 5.96
CA LEU A 164 4.70 -1.76 6.70
C LEU A 164 4.66 -2.44 8.07
N GLY A 165 3.49 -2.41 8.70
CA GLY A 165 3.23 -3.14 9.92
C GLY A 165 3.34 -4.65 9.77
N GLN A 166 2.71 -5.21 8.74
CA GLN A 166 2.85 -6.64 8.43
C GLN A 166 4.31 -7.01 8.09
N ILE A 167 5.05 -6.11 7.42
CA ILE A 167 6.48 -6.31 7.14
C ILE A 167 7.30 -6.28 8.44
N ALA A 168 6.96 -5.43 9.41
CA ALA A 168 7.61 -5.40 10.72
C ALA A 168 7.43 -6.73 11.49
N LEU A 169 6.25 -7.36 11.37
CA LEU A 169 6.02 -8.71 11.91
C LEU A 169 6.96 -9.75 11.27
N ILE A 170 7.11 -9.74 9.95
CA ILE A 170 8.08 -10.61 9.24
C ILE A 170 9.51 -10.35 9.76
N ALA A 171 9.88 -9.08 9.90
CA ALA A 171 11.20 -8.64 10.34
C ALA A 171 11.52 -9.02 11.80
N GLY A 172 10.50 -9.35 12.61
CA GLY A 172 10.62 -9.49 14.06
C GLY A 172 10.97 -8.16 14.73
N MET A 173 10.47 -7.05 14.17
CA MET A 173 10.71 -5.70 14.66
C MET A 173 9.44 -5.12 15.30
N PRO A 174 9.59 -4.17 16.25
CA PRO A 174 8.44 -3.40 16.70
C PRO A 174 7.85 -2.62 15.53
N MET A 175 6.54 -2.41 15.60
CA MET A 175 5.81 -1.57 14.65
C MET A 175 6.38 -0.15 14.68
N PRO A 176 6.58 0.51 13.53
CA PRO A 176 7.00 1.90 13.51
C PRO A 176 5.94 2.80 14.16
N THR A 177 6.35 3.59 15.15
CA THR A 177 5.50 4.58 15.84
C THR A 177 5.90 6.02 15.50
N ASP A 178 6.81 6.20 14.54
CA ASP A 178 7.32 7.51 14.16
C ASP A 178 6.29 8.30 13.34
N GLY A 179 6.07 9.57 13.70
CA GLY A 179 5.23 10.49 12.94
C GLY A 179 3.75 10.10 12.91
N ILE A 180 3.13 10.15 11.73
CA ILE A 180 1.70 9.88 11.57
C ILE A 180 1.40 8.39 11.31
N VAL A 181 2.43 7.55 11.15
CA VAL A 181 2.30 6.10 10.88
C VAL A 181 1.48 5.40 11.96
N GLU A 182 1.67 5.82 13.22
CA GLU A 182 0.96 5.27 14.38
C GLU A 182 -0.56 5.41 14.25
N ASN A 183 -1.05 6.51 13.65
CA ASN A 183 -2.48 6.79 13.49
C ASN A 183 -3.20 5.82 12.55
N TYR A 184 -2.47 5.06 11.75
CA TYR A 184 -3.02 4.13 10.77
C TYR A 184 -2.93 2.67 11.18
N GLN A 185 -2.38 2.41 12.36
CA GLN A 185 -2.29 1.06 12.89
C GLN A 185 -3.67 0.52 13.25
N GLY A 186 -3.81 -0.80 13.20
CA GLY A 186 -5.06 -1.49 13.51
C GLY A 186 -5.73 -2.09 12.26
N PRO A 187 -7.06 -2.34 12.31
CA PRO A 187 -7.74 -3.08 11.27
C PRO A 187 -7.72 -2.34 9.93
N TRP A 188 -7.80 -3.11 8.84
CA TRP A 188 -7.98 -2.59 7.49
C TRP A 188 -9.32 -1.85 7.38
N GLN A 189 -9.32 -0.65 6.82
CA GLN A 189 -10.53 0.10 6.48
C GLN A 189 -11.15 -0.53 5.21
N LEU A 190 -11.98 -1.56 5.39
CA LEU A 190 -12.45 -2.41 4.30
C LEU A 190 -13.23 -1.64 3.22
N GLU A 191 -13.85 -0.52 3.59
CA GLU A 191 -14.58 0.36 2.67
C GLU A 191 -13.69 0.95 1.57
N ALA A 192 -12.38 1.08 1.84
CA ALA A 192 -11.37 1.56 0.90
C ALA A 192 -10.91 0.49 -0.11
N TYR A 193 -11.46 -0.72 -0.07
CA TYR A 193 -11.08 -1.83 -0.93
C TYR A 193 -12.28 -2.35 -1.72
N GLN A 194 -12.02 -2.81 -2.94
CA GLN A 194 -12.99 -3.62 -3.68
C GLN A 194 -13.04 -5.00 -3.04
N ALA A 195 -14.24 -5.43 -2.65
CA ALA A 195 -14.42 -6.78 -2.12
C ALA A 195 -14.11 -7.78 -3.25
N PRO A 196 -13.26 -8.79 -3.01
CA PRO A 196 -13.02 -9.81 -4.01
C PRO A 196 -14.35 -10.51 -4.32
N PRO A 197 -14.58 -10.95 -5.58
CA PRO A 197 -15.75 -11.75 -5.89
C PRO A 197 -15.85 -12.95 -4.94
N GLN A 198 -17.07 -13.28 -4.51
CA GLN A 198 -17.32 -14.50 -3.73
C GLN A 198 -16.92 -15.69 -4.60
N LEU A 199 -15.71 -16.18 -4.39
CA LEU A 199 -15.23 -17.42 -4.97
C LEU A 199 -15.55 -18.55 -3.99
N PRO A 200 -15.95 -19.73 -4.51
CA PRO A 200 -16.50 -20.82 -3.72
C PRO A 200 -15.56 -21.23 -2.59
N GLU A 201 -16.15 -21.69 -1.48
CA GLU A 201 -15.39 -22.21 -0.34
C GLU A 201 -14.40 -23.28 -0.82
N PRO A 202 -13.19 -23.35 -0.23
CA PRO A 202 -12.24 -24.40 -0.57
C PRO A 202 -12.92 -25.75 -0.33
N SER A 203 -13.02 -26.57 -1.38
CA SER A 203 -13.54 -27.92 -1.27
C SER A 203 -12.69 -28.70 -0.28
N GLU A 204 -13.33 -29.22 0.76
CA GLU A 204 -12.76 -30.22 1.66
C GLU A 204 -12.64 -31.54 0.87
N ASP A 205 -11.52 -31.74 0.17
CA ASP A 205 -11.11 -33.04 -0.37
C ASP A 205 -9.80 -33.50 0.30
#